data_AF-A0A3B9G9Y0-F1
#
_entry.id   AF-A0A3B9G9Y0-F1
#
_cell.length_a   1.000
_cell.length_b   1.000
_cell.length_c   1.000
_cell.angle_alpha   90.00
_cell.angle_beta   90.00
_cell.angle_gamma   90.00
#
_symmetry.space_group_name_H-M   'P 1'
#
loop_
_entity.id
_entity.type
_entity.pdbx_description
1 polymer ?
#
loop_
_entity_poly.entity_id
_entity_poly.type
_entity_poly.pdbx_seq_one_letter_code
_entity_poly.pdbx_strand_id
1 'polypeptide(L)'
;MHPDVAKLVEAGRVSAPVGEKLSKIAPGSYRIHKGFGGGVVTEWDLFNGKVTIDFEKEKGKVMGLKLALEKTEAVEENDVRAQKVSQLGELKELAEKDPVELVARTIETRGANMTMDQLDAELCGSVVEESGYKKWWEKTKKALRESKRVSVPTKRTDPLVLRDESTGPGEALVDDLDQARSPKARVKALEAIQREAPLVAATEGLLARAFEIVNDAALKLMKLAPAQSLELIALRDEIAQETKQDGAIAVDAPKLAEVLQVADGNLSEDLSHVAAARLKRILEAFPPAFGDDWVGKVLSVFGKISSRGVSEIAKLLGEKDETKALNDHIKVALSRHALGPDSLAWICRERKKLAEDVFDGSVGSVILTVLEQDSLDDGPRRSGRLGNLLLDDKELIADILDGMELNDVRNFARKLLASPAFPDLDRKSLMARVIKKVPETQEMVSGENQAKGDDTLLVSYESL
;
A
#
# COMPACT_ATOMS: atom_id res chain seq x y z
N MET A 1 -32.00 12.59 44.88
CA MET A 1 -32.69 13.90 44.91
C MET A 1 -31.93 14.83 45.86
N HIS A 2 -31.67 16.07 45.48
CA HIS A 2 -30.87 17.00 46.29
C HIS A 2 -31.63 17.41 47.58
N PRO A 3 -30.97 17.55 48.75
CA PRO A 3 -31.62 17.84 50.03
C PRO A 3 -32.54 19.07 50.02
N ASP A 4 -32.12 20.16 49.36
CA ASP A 4 -32.92 21.38 49.27
C ASP A 4 -34.18 21.24 48.41
N VAL A 5 -34.15 20.33 47.43
CA VAL A 5 -35.30 20.03 46.57
C VAL A 5 -36.23 19.02 47.25
N ALA A 6 -35.68 18.08 48.01
CA ALA A 6 -36.46 17.13 48.81
C ALA A 6 -37.40 17.85 49.80
N LYS A 7 -36.90 18.89 50.49
CA LYS A 7 -37.71 19.73 51.38
C LYS A 7 -38.88 20.41 50.68
N LEU A 8 -38.73 20.82 49.41
CA LEU A 8 -39.79 21.45 48.63
C LEU A 8 -40.84 20.44 48.14
N VAL A 9 -40.42 19.21 47.86
CA VAL A 9 -41.31 18.10 47.50
C VAL A 9 -42.11 17.63 48.72
N GLU A 10 -41.45 17.47 49.87
CA GLU A 10 -42.09 17.14 51.16
C GLU A 10 -43.08 18.21 51.62
N ALA A 11 -42.77 19.50 51.37
CA ALA A 11 -43.66 20.62 51.63
C ALA A 11 -44.80 20.79 50.60
N GLY A 12 -44.91 19.89 49.60
CA GLY A 12 -45.95 19.91 48.57
C GLY A 12 -45.86 21.07 47.58
N ARG A 13 -44.75 21.82 47.55
CA ARG A 13 -44.56 22.98 46.67
C ARG A 13 -44.13 22.60 45.26
N VAL A 14 -43.56 21.41 45.08
CA VAL A 14 -43.06 20.87 43.81
C VAL A 14 -43.38 19.38 43.75
N SER A 15 -43.76 18.84 42.58
CA SER A 15 -44.00 17.40 42.43
C SER A 15 -42.68 16.61 42.38
N ALA A 16 -42.69 15.35 42.83
CA ALA A 16 -41.49 14.49 42.81
C ALA A 16 -40.79 14.43 41.43
N PRO A 17 -41.50 14.28 40.28
CA PRO A 17 -40.86 14.29 38.96
C PRO A 17 -40.17 15.61 38.60
N VAL A 18 -40.69 16.74 39.09
CA VAL A 18 -40.07 18.06 38.90
C VAL A 18 -38.87 18.21 39.84
N GLY A 19 -38.95 17.67 41.05
CA GLY A 19 -37.85 17.65 42.01
C GLY A 19 -36.64 16.85 41.52
N GLU A 20 -36.87 15.73 40.84
CA GLU A 20 -35.79 14.97 40.19
C GLU A 20 -35.11 15.77 39.07
N LYS A 21 -35.90 16.45 38.22
CA LYS A 21 -35.35 17.31 37.15
C LYS A 21 -34.56 18.49 37.70
N LEU A 22 -35.06 19.15 38.75
CA LEU A 22 -34.36 20.24 39.41
C LEU A 22 -33.07 19.76 40.07
N SER A 23 -33.07 18.59 40.71
CA SER A 23 -31.85 18.03 41.32
C SER A 23 -30.70 17.86 40.33
N LYS A 24 -30.97 17.69 39.04
CA LYS A 24 -29.94 17.59 38.01
C LYS A 24 -29.17 18.91 37.83
N ILE A 25 -29.73 20.07 38.19
CA ILE A 25 -29.11 21.40 38.04
C ILE A 25 -28.74 22.02 39.39
N ALA A 26 -28.39 21.18 40.36
CA ALA A 26 -27.90 21.61 41.66
C ALA A 26 -26.53 22.32 41.55
N PRO A 27 -26.19 23.21 42.50
CA PRO A 27 -24.84 23.73 42.64
C PRO A 27 -23.80 22.60 42.63
N GLY A 28 -22.70 22.79 41.90
CA GLY A 28 -21.68 21.78 41.65
C GLY A 28 -21.97 20.85 40.46
N SER A 29 -23.16 20.90 39.85
CA SER A 29 -23.44 20.13 38.62
C SER A 29 -22.84 20.80 37.38
N TYR A 30 -22.44 19.98 36.41
CA TYR A 30 -21.83 20.43 35.16
C TYR A 30 -22.83 20.40 34.00
N ARG A 31 -22.76 21.44 33.15
CA ARG A 31 -23.73 21.72 32.09
C ARG A 31 -23.06 22.19 30.82
N ILE A 32 -23.51 21.71 29.66
CA ILE A 32 -23.02 22.15 28.35
C ILE A 32 -24.06 23.00 27.64
N HIS A 33 -23.68 24.23 27.26
CA HIS A 33 -24.50 25.09 26.42
C HIS A 33 -23.92 25.22 25.02
N LYS A 34 -24.75 25.04 23.97
CA LYS A 34 -24.33 25.08 22.56
C LYS A 34 -23.54 26.34 22.17
N GLY A 35 -23.87 27.49 22.78
CA GLY A 35 -23.19 28.76 22.50
C GLY A 35 -22.06 29.12 23.46
N PHE A 36 -22.14 28.70 24.73
CA PHE A 36 -21.26 29.20 25.80
C PHE A 36 -20.20 28.19 26.26
N GLY A 37 -20.26 26.94 25.78
CA GLY A 37 -19.33 25.88 26.15
C GLY A 37 -19.77 25.14 27.41
N GLY A 38 -18.81 24.48 28.07
CA GLY A 38 -19.05 23.86 29.38
C GLY A 38 -19.26 24.91 30.46
N GLY A 39 -19.96 24.52 31.52
CA GLY A 39 -20.25 25.39 32.65
C GLY A 39 -20.55 24.64 33.93
N VAL A 40 -20.32 25.31 35.06
CA VAL A 40 -20.58 24.79 36.40
C VAL A 40 -21.66 25.61 37.07
N VAL A 41 -22.65 24.95 37.65
CA VAL A 41 -23.69 25.63 38.44
C VAL A 41 -23.07 26.09 39.75
N THR A 42 -23.03 27.40 39.98
CA THR A 42 -22.47 27.98 41.21
C THR A 42 -23.54 28.18 42.27
N GLU A 43 -24.73 28.59 41.85
CA GLU A 43 -25.84 28.89 42.75
C GLU A 43 -27.18 28.65 42.06
N TRP A 44 -28.20 28.30 42.84
CA TRP A 44 -29.58 28.29 42.41
C TRP A 44 -30.48 29.06 43.39
N ASP A 45 -31.45 29.77 42.85
CA ASP A 45 -32.52 30.40 43.61
C ASP A 45 -33.83 29.70 43.24
N LEU A 46 -34.15 28.67 44.02
CA LEU A 46 -35.36 27.86 43.83
C LEU A 46 -36.64 28.68 44.07
N PHE A 47 -36.59 29.77 44.83
CA PHE A 47 -37.75 30.61 45.14
C PHE A 47 -38.06 31.57 44.00
N ASN A 48 -37.05 32.23 43.44
CA ASN A 48 -37.19 33.13 42.30
C ASN A 48 -37.06 32.43 40.93
N GLY A 49 -36.85 31.11 40.93
CA GLY A 49 -36.79 30.29 39.73
C GLY A 49 -35.56 30.53 38.87
N LYS A 50 -34.43 30.92 39.47
CA LYS A 50 -33.19 31.29 38.77
C LYS A 50 -32.04 30.33 39.10
N VAL A 51 -31.05 30.28 38.22
CA VAL A 51 -29.79 29.56 38.40
C VAL A 51 -28.65 30.40 37.84
N THR A 52 -27.52 30.39 38.53
CA THR A 52 -26.28 31.04 38.10
C THR A 52 -25.31 29.96 37.65
N ILE A 53 -24.82 30.09 36.41
CA ILE A 53 -23.90 29.14 35.81
C ILE A 53 -22.68 29.90 35.31
N ASP A 54 -21.50 29.42 35.69
CA ASP A 54 -20.22 29.90 35.17
C ASP A 54 -19.86 29.10 33.92
N PHE A 55 -20.13 29.65 32.74
CA PHE A 55 -19.71 29.04 31.48
C PHE A 55 -18.30 29.47 31.08
N GLU A 56 -17.65 28.66 30.26
CA GLU A 56 -16.32 28.92 29.69
C GLU A 56 -16.22 30.30 29.03
N LYS A 57 -17.24 30.69 28.24
CA LYS A 57 -17.26 31.98 27.54
C LYS A 57 -17.93 33.12 28.33
N GLU A 58 -18.72 32.82 29.36
CA GLU A 58 -19.52 33.81 30.08
C GLU A 58 -19.75 33.38 31.53
N LYS A 59 -19.02 34.01 32.46
CA LYS A 59 -19.13 33.74 33.90
C LYS A 59 -20.30 34.47 34.53
N GLY A 60 -20.89 33.89 35.56
CA GLY A 60 -21.98 34.48 36.35
C GLY A 60 -23.30 34.59 35.60
N LYS A 61 -23.54 33.74 34.59
CA LYS A 61 -24.73 33.85 33.75
C LYS A 61 -25.96 33.41 34.51
N VAL A 62 -26.90 34.34 34.73
CA VAL A 62 -28.18 34.07 35.39
C VAL A 62 -29.23 33.64 34.35
N MET A 63 -29.84 32.47 34.57
CA MET A 63 -30.88 31.90 33.69
C MET A 63 -32.09 31.45 34.52
N GLY A 64 -33.27 31.36 33.91
CA GLY A 64 -34.41 30.70 34.54
C GLY A 64 -34.19 29.18 34.61
N LEU A 65 -34.59 28.52 35.72
CA LEU A 65 -34.37 27.07 35.94
C LEU A 65 -34.88 26.21 34.77
N LYS A 66 -36.07 26.51 34.27
CA LYS A 66 -36.66 25.80 33.11
C LYS A 66 -35.83 26.01 31.84
N LEU A 67 -35.41 27.25 31.58
CA LEU A 67 -34.62 27.58 30.41
C LEU A 67 -33.24 26.92 30.45
N ALA A 68 -32.61 26.88 31.63
CA ALA A 68 -31.33 26.21 31.81
C ALA A 68 -31.44 24.70 31.58
N LEU A 69 -32.48 24.05 32.10
CA LEU A 69 -32.74 22.62 31.85
C LEU A 69 -33.05 22.31 30.37
N GLU A 70 -33.65 23.23 29.62
CA GLU A 70 -33.97 23.04 28.19
C GLU A 70 -32.80 23.39 27.26
N LYS A 71 -31.94 24.33 27.64
CA LYS A 71 -30.85 24.85 26.79
C LYS A 71 -29.48 24.27 27.12
N THR A 72 -29.37 23.49 28.19
CA THR A 72 -28.12 22.84 28.59
C THR A 72 -28.26 21.34 28.70
N GLU A 73 -27.19 20.64 28.35
CA GLU A 73 -27.04 19.21 28.52
C GLU A 73 -26.37 18.91 29.86
N ALA A 74 -26.82 17.89 30.58
CA ALA A 74 -26.14 17.40 31.79
C ALA A 74 -24.94 16.55 31.37
N VAL A 75 -23.78 16.78 32.00
CA VAL A 75 -22.60 15.94 31.79
C VAL A 75 -22.00 15.56 33.13
N GLU A 76 -21.29 14.45 33.13
CA GLU A 76 -20.53 13.97 34.28
C GLU A 76 -19.26 14.82 34.49
N GLU A 77 -18.68 14.76 35.69
CA GLU A 77 -17.49 15.53 36.06
C GLU A 77 -16.25 15.17 35.22
N ASN A 78 -16.19 13.93 34.71
CA ASN A 78 -15.10 13.44 33.86
C ASN A 78 -15.22 13.89 32.39
N ASP A 79 -16.29 14.60 32.00
CA ASP A 79 -16.40 15.16 30.65
C ASP A 79 -15.36 16.27 30.45
N VAL A 80 -14.56 16.19 29.38
CA VAL A 80 -13.49 17.16 29.10
C VAL A 80 -14.04 18.59 29.01
N ARG A 81 -15.27 18.78 28.52
CA ARG A 81 -15.93 20.10 28.46
C ARG A 81 -16.28 20.63 29.85
N ALA A 82 -16.63 19.77 30.80
CA ALA A 82 -16.85 20.13 32.19
C ALA A 82 -15.52 20.45 32.89
N GLN A 83 -14.49 19.63 32.65
CA GLN A 83 -13.16 19.83 33.23
C GLN A 83 -12.49 21.14 32.77
N LYS A 84 -12.84 21.68 31.60
CA LYS A 84 -12.37 23.01 31.18
C LYS A 84 -12.76 24.15 32.11
N VAL A 85 -13.90 24.04 32.81
CA VAL A 85 -14.35 25.10 33.74
C VAL A 85 -13.89 24.88 35.18
N SER A 86 -13.62 23.63 35.59
CA SER A 86 -13.21 23.30 36.96
C SER A 86 -11.73 22.92 37.11
N GLN A 87 -11.12 22.33 36.09
CA GLN A 87 -9.82 21.62 36.14
C GLN A 87 -8.92 21.93 34.92
N LEU A 88 -8.98 23.15 34.37
CA LEU A 88 -8.24 23.51 33.15
C LEU A 88 -6.71 23.31 33.28
N GLY A 89 -6.15 23.56 34.47
CA GLY A 89 -4.72 23.36 34.72
C GLY A 89 -4.30 21.89 34.57
N GLU A 90 -5.13 20.97 35.08
CA GLU A 90 -4.88 19.52 34.99
C GLU A 90 -4.99 19.03 33.55
N LEU A 91 -5.95 19.55 32.77
CA LEU A 91 -6.06 19.23 31.34
C LEU A 91 -4.82 19.70 30.55
N LYS A 92 -4.28 20.88 30.87
CA LYS A 92 -3.05 21.40 30.25
C LYS A 92 -1.85 20.51 30.58
N GLU A 93 -1.72 20.10 31.85
CA GLU A 93 -0.66 19.19 32.28
C GLU A 93 -0.80 17.80 31.63
N LEU A 94 -2.02 17.29 31.50
CA LEU A 94 -2.30 16.03 30.82
C LEU A 94 -1.94 16.11 29.33
N ALA A 95 -2.22 17.24 28.67
CA ALA A 95 -1.83 17.46 27.28
C ALA A 95 -0.31 17.39 27.05
N GLU A 96 0.49 17.77 28.06
CA GLU A 96 1.95 17.73 27.99
C GLU A 96 2.51 16.33 28.33
N LYS A 97 2.00 15.72 29.41
CA LYS A 97 2.52 14.45 29.95
C LYS A 97 2.00 13.21 29.23
N ASP A 98 0.69 13.15 28.99
CA ASP A 98 0.03 12.02 28.33
C ASP A 98 -1.05 12.51 27.35
N PRO A 99 -0.64 12.99 26.17
CA PRO A 99 -1.59 13.45 25.17
C PRO A 99 -2.45 12.33 24.58
N VAL A 100 -2.05 11.06 24.73
CA VAL A 100 -2.84 9.91 24.28
C VAL A 100 -4.06 9.74 25.18
N GLU A 101 -3.88 9.79 26.51
CA GLU A 101 -4.96 9.76 27.49
C GLU A 101 -5.94 10.92 27.32
N LEU A 102 -5.43 12.14 27.07
CA LEU A 102 -6.30 13.30 26.82
C LEU A 102 -7.22 13.08 25.61
N VAL A 103 -6.66 12.60 24.49
CA VAL A 103 -7.45 12.34 23.28
C VAL A 103 -8.43 11.20 23.49
N ALA A 104 -8.01 10.12 24.17
CA ALA A 104 -8.86 8.99 24.51
C ALA A 104 -10.09 9.45 25.33
N ARG A 105 -9.88 10.18 26.43
CA ARG A 105 -10.97 10.73 27.26
C ARG A 105 -11.91 11.65 26.48
N THR A 106 -11.36 12.46 25.60
CA THR A 106 -12.16 13.39 24.77
C THR A 106 -13.07 12.61 23.81
N ILE A 107 -12.61 11.48 23.28
CA ILE A 107 -13.41 10.61 22.41
C ILE A 107 -14.45 9.82 23.23
N GLU A 108 -14.07 9.32 24.41
CA GLU A 108 -14.93 8.51 25.28
C GLU A 108 -16.19 9.28 25.68
N THR A 109 -15.98 10.50 26.17
CA THR A 109 -17.03 11.42 26.64
C THR A 109 -17.97 11.88 25.52
N ARG A 110 -17.63 11.61 24.25
CA ARG A 110 -18.45 11.87 23.06
C ARG A 110 -19.10 10.63 22.44
N GLY A 111 -19.06 9.48 23.11
CA GLY A 111 -19.66 8.24 22.62
C GLY A 111 -18.72 7.39 21.77
N ALA A 112 -17.43 7.37 22.15
CA ALA A 112 -16.37 6.52 21.60
C ALA A 112 -15.96 6.77 20.14
N ASN A 113 -16.48 7.82 19.49
CA ASN A 113 -16.00 8.28 18.19
C ASN A 113 -16.09 9.81 18.06
N MET A 114 -15.15 10.42 17.33
CA MET A 114 -15.15 11.87 17.08
C MET A 114 -14.30 12.23 15.84
N THR A 115 -14.70 13.23 15.05
CA THR A 115 -13.88 13.69 13.91
C THR A 115 -12.70 14.55 14.37
N MET A 116 -11.67 14.68 13.54
CA MET A 116 -10.53 15.55 13.83
C MET A 116 -10.92 17.03 13.93
N ASP A 117 -11.92 17.50 13.18
CA ASP A 117 -12.43 18.87 13.30
C ASP A 117 -13.12 19.11 14.65
N GLN A 118 -13.84 18.10 15.16
CA GLN A 118 -14.45 18.15 16.48
C GLN A 118 -13.39 18.12 17.59
N LEU A 119 -12.33 17.33 17.43
CA LEU A 119 -11.18 17.32 18.35
C LEU A 119 -10.50 18.68 18.40
N ASP A 120 -10.24 19.28 17.24
CA ASP A 120 -9.57 20.57 17.14
C ASP A 120 -10.43 21.68 17.76
N ALA A 121 -11.74 21.68 17.51
CA ALA A 121 -12.66 22.61 18.15
C ALA A 121 -12.72 22.47 19.67
N GLU A 122 -12.46 21.26 20.18
CA GLU A 122 -12.49 20.98 21.61
C GLU A 122 -11.15 21.31 22.28
N LEU A 123 -10.00 20.98 21.69
CA LEU A 123 -8.71 21.09 22.38
C LEU A 123 -7.89 22.33 22.00
N CYS A 124 -8.00 22.82 20.76
CA CYS A 124 -7.21 23.93 20.26
C CYS A 124 -7.65 25.26 20.90
N GLY A 125 -6.69 26.08 21.35
CA GLY A 125 -6.91 27.39 21.97
C GLY A 125 -7.37 27.34 23.43
N SER A 126 -8.03 26.27 23.86
CA SER A 126 -8.49 26.10 25.26
C SER A 126 -7.51 25.30 26.11
N VAL A 127 -7.28 24.03 25.75
CA VAL A 127 -6.40 23.09 26.46
C VAL A 127 -4.98 23.17 25.92
N VAL A 128 -4.81 23.24 24.61
CA VAL A 128 -3.51 23.39 23.96
C VAL A 128 -3.47 24.71 23.24
N GLU A 129 -2.40 25.48 23.43
CA GLU A 129 -2.25 26.79 22.80
C GLU A 129 -2.30 26.69 21.27
N GLU A 130 -3.04 27.60 20.64
CA GLU A 130 -3.28 27.60 19.19
C GLU A 130 -1.97 27.63 18.37
N SER A 131 -0.97 28.39 18.84
CA SER A 131 0.34 28.50 18.21
C SER A 131 1.12 27.17 18.18
N GLY A 132 0.92 26.31 19.17
CA GLY A 132 1.61 25.03 19.34
C GLY A 132 0.80 23.81 18.88
N TYR A 133 -0.51 23.97 18.65
CA TYR A 133 -1.45 22.87 18.46
C TYR A 133 -1.06 21.93 17.31
N LYS A 134 -0.67 22.48 16.15
CA LYS A 134 -0.29 21.65 14.99
C LYS A 134 0.90 20.73 15.29
N LYS A 135 1.90 21.24 16.02
CA LYS A 135 3.10 20.48 16.40
C LYS A 135 2.76 19.44 17.47
N TRP A 136 1.93 19.82 18.44
CA TRP A 136 1.41 18.91 19.45
C TRP A 136 0.64 17.76 18.80
N TRP A 137 -0.29 18.06 17.89
CA TRP A 137 -1.12 17.07 17.23
C TRP A 137 -0.31 16.07 16.39
N GLU A 138 0.69 16.50 15.61
CA GLU A 138 1.52 15.55 14.85
C GLU A 138 2.30 14.60 15.77
N LYS A 139 2.80 15.09 16.92
CA LYS A 139 3.43 14.24 17.93
C LYS A 139 2.43 13.26 18.56
N THR A 140 1.27 13.76 18.97
CA THR A 140 0.20 12.96 19.58
C THR A 140 -0.35 11.92 18.60
N LYS A 141 -0.53 12.28 17.33
CA LYS A 141 -0.98 11.38 16.27
C LYS A 141 -0.01 10.20 16.05
N LYS A 142 1.30 10.44 16.18
CA LYS A 142 2.29 9.37 16.15
C LYS A 142 2.16 8.47 17.38
N ALA A 143 2.08 9.07 18.58
CA ALA A 143 1.92 8.32 19.83
C ALA A 143 0.61 7.51 19.87
N LEU A 144 -0.50 8.04 19.34
CA LEU A 144 -1.77 7.34 19.23
C LEU A 144 -1.66 6.08 18.37
N ARG A 145 -1.00 6.18 17.20
CA ARG A 145 -0.76 5.03 16.32
C ARG A 145 0.13 3.97 16.97
N GLU A 146 1.08 4.38 17.79
CA GLU A 146 1.95 3.47 18.56
C GLU A 146 1.19 2.81 19.72
N SER A 147 0.35 3.57 20.43
CA SER A 147 -0.43 3.09 21.58
C SER A 147 -1.54 2.11 21.20
N LYS A 148 -2.00 2.15 19.94
CA LYS A 148 -3.17 1.40 19.42
C LYS A 148 -4.50 1.64 20.16
N ARG A 149 -4.56 2.53 21.15
CA ARG A 149 -5.78 2.79 21.96
C ARG A 149 -6.85 3.57 21.20
N VAL A 150 -6.45 4.32 20.17
CA VAL A 150 -7.36 5.05 19.29
C VAL A 150 -6.99 4.70 17.85
N SER A 151 -7.99 4.31 17.06
CA SER A 151 -7.81 4.20 15.62
C SER A 151 -7.69 5.60 15.00
N VAL A 152 -6.56 5.85 14.36
CA VAL A 152 -6.26 7.13 13.72
C VAL A 152 -6.46 7.02 12.21
N PRO A 153 -7.51 7.63 11.63
CA PRO A 153 -7.77 7.51 10.20
C PRO A 153 -6.74 8.27 9.36
N THR A 154 -6.62 7.86 8.10
CA THR A 154 -5.81 8.57 7.09
C THR A 154 -6.49 9.83 6.57
N LYS A 155 -7.83 9.85 6.47
CA LYS A 155 -8.59 11.02 6.03
C LYS A 155 -9.13 11.76 7.24
N ARG A 156 -9.10 13.10 7.18
CA ARG A 156 -9.59 13.98 8.25
C ARG A 156 -11.11 13.91 8.45
N THR A 157 -11.85 13.55 7.39
CA THR A 157 -13.30 13.38 7.38
C THR A 157 -13.78 12.14 8.13
N ASP A 158 -12.89 11.17 8.33
CA ASP A 158 -13.22 9.92 9.00
C ASP A 158 -13.00 10.08 10.52
N PRO A 159 -13.79 9.40 11.38
CA PRO A 159 -13.70 9.58 12.81
C PRO A 159 -12.48 8.86 13.42
N LEU A 160 -11.93 9.48 14.46
CA LEU A 160 -11.13 8.79 15.47
C LEU A 160 -12.08 7.89 16.28
N VAL A 161 -11.68 6.65 16.53
CA VAL A 161 -12.50 5.65 17.25
C VAL A 161 -11.68 5.06 18.38
N LEU A 162 -12.24 5.05 19.60
CA LEU A 162 -11.61 4.36 20.72
C LEU A 162 -11.60 2.86 20.47
N ARG A 163 -10.46 2.22 20.76
CA ARG A 163 -10.38 0.76 20.85
C ARG A 163 -10.65 0.36 22.28
N ASP A 164 -11.39 -0.73 22.44
CA ASP A 164 -11.62 -1.31 23.76
C ASP A 164 -10.27 -1.79 24.32
N GLU A 165 -9.93 -1.40 25.55
CA GLU A 165 -8.68 -1.85 26.19
C GLU A 165 -8.64 -3.37 26.42
N SER A 166 -9.79 -4.04 26.30
CA SER A 166 -9.90 -5.50 26.32
C SER A 166 -9.55 -6.17 24.98
N THR A 167 -9.37 -5.40 23.89
CA THR A 167 -9.05 -5.95 22.57
C THR A 167 -7.62 -6.49 22.56
N GLY A 168 -7.49 -7.80 22.39
CA GLY A 168 -6.18 -8.45 22.34
C GLY A 168 -5.33 -7.93 21.17
N PRO A 169 -3.98 -8.01 21.22
CA PRO A 169 -3.13 -7.49 20.15
C PRO A 169 -3.44 -8.06 18.76
N GLY A 170 -3.99 -9.28 18.68
CA GLY A 170 -4.40 -9.93 17.44
C GLY A 170 -5.71 -9.38 16.92
N GLU A 171 -6.67 -9.11 17.80
CA GLU A 171 -7.96 -8.52 17.44
C GLU A 171 -7.76 -7.12 16.88
N ALA A 172 -6.84 -6.34 17.46
CA ALA A 172 -6.46 -5.04 16.94
C ALA A 172 -5.92 -5.09 15.49
N LEU A 173 -5.18 -6.15 15.11
CA LEU A 173 -4.69 -6.34 13.73
C LEU A 173 -5.84 -6.67 12.77
N VAL A 174 -6.81 -7.47 13.20
CA VAL A 174 -8.00 -7.79 12.39
C VAL A 174 -8.92 -6.57 12.26
N ASP A 175 -9.05 -5.76 13.29
CA ASP A 175 -9.80 -4.50 13.23
C ASP A 175 -9.12 -3.48 12.31
N ASP A 176 -7.78 -3.41 12.30
CA ASP A 176 -7.02 -2.60 11.34
C ASP A 176 -7.29 -3.04 9.89
N LEU A 177 -7.40 -4.34 9.65
CA LEU A 177 -7.78 -4.90 8.35
C LEU A 177 -9.21 -4.53 7.95
N ASP A 178 -10.17 -4.61 8.87
CA ASP A 178 -11.58 -4.25 8.62
C ASP A 178 -11.74 -2.75 8.29
N GLN A 179 -10.99 -1.91 9.01
CA GLN A 179 -11.02 -0.46 8.81
C GLN A 179 -10.27 0.00 7.55
N ALA A 180 -9.45 -0.86 6.94
CA ALA A 180 -8.71 -0.53 5.73
C ALA A 180 -9.67 -0.34 4.53
N ARG A 181 -9.68 0.89 3.99
CA ARG A 181 -10.63 1.29 2.93
C ARG A 181 -10.12 1.08 1.50
N SER A 182 -8.80 1.15 1.27
CA SER A 182 -8.23 0.99 -0.08
C SER A 182 -7.69 -0.43 -0.31
N PRO A 183 -7.64 -0.90 -1.57
CA PRO A 183 -7.11 -2.23 -1.88
C PRO A 183 -5.68 -2.42 -1.34
N LYS A 184 -4.79 -1.44 -1.58
CA LYS A 184 -3.42 -1.47 -1.09
C LYS A 184 -3.32 -1.41 0.44
N ALA A 185 -4.21 -0.69 1.11
CA ALA A 185 -4.24 -0.66 2.58
C ALA A 185 -4.66 -2.01 3.16
N ARG A 186 -5.60 -2.72 2.52
CA ARG A 186 -6.00 -4.08 2.93
C ARG A 186 -4.87 -5.09 2.75
N VAL A 187 -4.17 -5.06 1.61
CA VAL A 187 -2.97 -5.89 1.40
C VAL A 187 -1.96 -5.64 2.53
N LYS A 188 -1.65 -4.38 2.82
CA LYS A 188 -0.71 -4.01 3.89
C LYS A 188 -1.18 -4.44 5.29
N ALA A 189 -2.47 -4.33 5.58
CA ALA A 189 -3.02 -4.77 6.87
C ALA A 189 -2.94 -6.30 7.01
N LEU A 190 -3.21 -7.04 5.93
CA LEU A 190 -3.07 -8.50 5.91
C LEU A 190 -1.60 -8.94 5.99
N GLU A 191 -0.66 -8.20 5.40
CA GLU A 191 0.79 -8.42 5.61
C GLU A 191 1.20 -8.21 7.07
N ALA A 192 0.58 -7.26 7.78
CA ALA A 192 0.81 -7.08 9.21
C ALA A 192 0.30 -8.28 10.01
N ILE A 193 -0.86 -8.82 9.63
CA ILE A 193 -1.38 -10.09 10.18
C ILE A 193 -0.42 -11.24 9.88
N GLN A 194 0.12 -11.35 8.66
CA GLN A 194 1.08 -12.42 8.31
C GLN A 194 2.32 -12.41 9.22
N ARG A 195 2.88 -11.24 9.51
CA ARG A 195 4.06 -11.12 10.38
C ARG A 195 3.80 -11.58 11.82
N GLU A 196 2.58 -11.40 12.29
CA GLU A 196 2.12 -11.77 13.63
C GLU A 196 1.12 -12.93 13.57
N ALA A 197 1.21 -13.78 12.54
CA ALA A 197 0.21 -14.82 12.28
C ALA A 197 0.00 -15.78 13.47
N PRO A 198 1.05 -16.24 14.19
CA PRO A 198 0.88 -17.05 15.40
C PRO A 198 0.08 -16.36 16.50
N LEU A 199 0.20 -15.03 16.62
CA LEU A 199 -0.52 -14.24 17.60
C LEU A 199 -2.01 -14.18 17.27
N VAL A 200 -2.36 -13.96 16.01
CA VAL A 200 -3.76 -13.93 15.56
C VAL A 200 -4.37 -15.33 15.60
N ALA A 201 -3.61 -16.37 15.27
CA ALA A 201 -4.03 -17.76 15.32
C ALA A 201 -4.29 -18.28 16.75
N ALA A 202 -3.70 -17.66 17.77
CA ALA A 202 -3.87 -18.05 19.17
C ALA A 202 -5.28 -17.74 19.70
N THR A 203 -6.00 -16.79 19.08
CA THR A 203 -7.38 -16.47 19.41
C THR A 203 -8.34 -17.24 18.51
N GLU A 204 -9.18 -18.07 19.11
CA GLU A 204 -10.14 -18.91 18.39
C GLU A 204 -11.07 -18.06 17.50
N GLY A 205 -11.25 -18.49 16.25
CA GLY A 205 -12.13 -17.83 15.27
C GLY A 205 -11.59 -16.52 14.66
N LEU A 206 -10.50 -15.97 15.19
CA LEU A 206 -10.04 -14.65 14.77
C LEU A 206 -9.44 -14.64 13.35
N LEU A 207 -8.70 -15.68 12.97
CA LEU A 207 -8.26 -15.85 11.58
C LEU A 207 -9.42 -16.06 10.62
N ALA A 208 -10.48 -16.77 11.03
CA ALA A 208 -11.67 -16.94 10.19
C ALA A 208 -12.34 -15.57 9.91
N ARG A 209 -12.50 -14.72 10.94
CA ARG A 209 -12.97 -13.34 10.77
C ARG A 209 -12.07 -12.53 9.82
N ALA A 210 -10.75 -12.63 9.98
CA ALA A 210 -9.81 -11.95 9.08
C ALA A 210 -9.97 -12.42 7.62
N PHE A 211 -10.10 -13.73 7.42
CA PHE A 211 -10.26 -14.32 6.10
C PHE A 211 -11.61 -13.98 5.47
N GLU A 212 -12.69 -13.86 6.23
CA GLU A 212 -13.98 -13.36 5.73
C GLU A 212 -13.87 -11.93 5.17
N ILE A 213 -13.22 -11.02 5.90
CA ILE A 213 -12.96 -9.64 5.43
C ILE A 213 -12.17 -9.66 4.12
N VAL A 214 -11.16 -10.54 4.03
CA VAL A 214 -10.34 -10.72 2.84
C VAL A 214 -11.15 -11.29 1.67
N ASN A 215 -11.99 -12.29 1.91
CA ASN A 215 -12.83 -12.93 0.89
C ASN A 215 -13.78 -11.91 0.26
N ASP A 216 -14.46 -11.12 1.09
CA ASP A 216 -15.34 -10.04 0.66
C ASP A 216 -14.62 -8.99 -0.17
N ALA A 217 -13.41 -8.60 0.26
CA ALA A 217 -12.59 -7.65 -0.47
C ALA A 217 -12.13 -8.22 -1.81
N ALA A 218 -11.63 -9.46 -1.83
CA ALA A 218 -11.12 -10.12 -3.03
C ALA A 218 -12.22 -10.30 -4.09
N LEU A 219 -13.44 -10.69 -3.70
CA LEU A 219 -14.59 -10.77 -4.61
C LEU A 219 -14.92 -9.42 -5.25
N LYS A 220 -14.96 -8.35 -4.46
CA LYS A 220 -15.23 -6.98 -4.97
C LYS A 220 -14.13 -6.49 -5.91
N LEU A 221 -12.89 -6.89 -5.65
CA LEU A 221 -11.72 -6.45 -6.42
C LEU A 221 -11.42 -7.32 -7.64
N MET A 222 -11.97 -8.53 -7.73
CA MET A 222 -11.68 -9.50 -8.79
C MET A 222 -11.77 -8.92 -10.21
N LYS A 223 -12.71 -8.01 -10.47
CA LYS A 223 -12.86 -7.32 -11.77
C LYS A 223 -12.27 -5.91 -11.83
N LEU A 224 -12.20 -5.23 -10.68
CA LEU A 224 -11.81 -3.82 -10.60
C LEU A 224 -10.31 -3.62 -10.42
N ALA A 225 -9.67 -4.56 -9.73
CA ALA A 225 -8.27 -4.53 -9.36
C ALA A 225 -7.77 -5.98 -9.16
N PRO A 226 -7.66 -6.78 -10.25
CA PRO A 226 -7.33 -8.20 -10.17
C PRO A 226 -6.00 -8.46 -9.46
N ALA A 227 -4.99 -7.62 -9.69
CA ALA A 227 -3.70 -7.69 -9.00
C ALA A 227 -3.84 -7.72 -7.47
N GLN A 228 -4.60 -6.79 -6.89
CA GLN A 228 -4.80 -6.74 -5.43
C GLN A 228 -5.71 -7.87 -4.93
N SER A 229 -6.64 -8.35 -5.75
CA SER A 229 -7.44 -9.54 -5.43
C SER A 229 -6.54 -10.78 -5.32
N LEU A 230 -5.63 -10.98 -6.29
CA LEU A 230 -4.63 -12.05 -6.27
C LEU A 230 -3.71 -11.95 -5.05
N GLU A 231 -3.21 -10.76 -4.72
CA GLU A 231 -2.33 -10.55 -3.55
C GLU A 231 -3.03 -10.91 -2.24
N LEU A 232 -4.29 -10.49 -2.07
CA LEU A 232 -5.09 -10.77 -0.88
C LEU A 232 -5.35 -12.26 -0.70
N ILE A 233 -5.76 -12.95 -1.77
CA ILE A 233 -6.02 -14.40 -1.73
C ILE A 233 -4.71 -15.17 -1.48
N ALA A 234 -3.62 -14.81 -2.15
CA ALA A 234 -2.32 -15.45 -1.95
C ALA A 234 -1.84 -15.31 -0.49
N LEU A 235 -1.95 -14.11 0.08
CA LEU A 235 -1.63 -13.84 1.48
C LEU A 235 -2.51 -14.65 2.45
N ARG A 236 -3.82 -14.70 2.22
CA ARG A 236 -4.76 -15.48 3.03
C ARG A 236 -4.35 -16.95 3.06
N ASP A 237 -4.10 -17.52 1.89
CA ASP A 237 -3.74 -18.94 1.75
C ASP A 237 -2.38 -19.24 2.38
N GLU A 238 -1.40 -18.34 2.26
CA GLU A 238 -0.11 -18.45 2.93
C GLU A 238 -0.25 -18.41 4.46
N ILE A 239 -1.03 -17.46 5.02
CA ILE A 239 -1.27 -17.37 6.46
C ILE A 239 -1.94 -18.64 6.98
N ALA A 240 -2.95 -19.15 6.27
CA ALA A 240 -3.63 -20.37 6.63
C ALA A 240 -2.68 -21.57 6.64
N GLN A 241 -1.82 -21.69 5.61
CA GLN A 241 -0.83 -22.75 5.51
C GLN A 241 0.25 -22.65 6.62
N GLU A 242 0.79 -21.45 6.87
CA GLU A 242 1.82 -21.19 7.89
C GLU A 242 1.32 -21.50 9.30
N THR A 243 0.06 -21.17 9.59
CA THR A 243 -0.58 -21.39 10.89
C THR A 243 -1.27 -22.74 11.02
N LYS A 244 -1.33 -23.53 9.94
CA LYS A 244 -2.07 -24.80 9.85
C LYS A 244 -3.57 -24.66 10.14
N GLN A 245 -4.15 -23.56 9.65
CA GLN A 245 -5.55 -23.15 9.85
C GLN A 245 -6.31 -23.11 8.51
N ASP A 246 -6.03 -24.05 7.60
CA ASP A 246 -6.73 -24.16 6.30
C ASP A 246 -8.26 -24.23 6.46
N GLY A 247 -8.75 -24.84 7.55
CA GLY A 247 -10.17 -24.91 7.88
C GLY A 247 -10.83 -23.58 8.27
N ALA A 248 -10.04 -22.52 8.50
CA ALA A 248 -10.57 -21.17 8.74
C ALA A 248 -10.98 -20.47 7.43
N ILE A 249 -10.56 -20.99 6.27
CA ILE A 249 -11.00 -20.48 4.96
C ILE A 249 -12.36 -21.09 4.63
N ALA A 250 -13.35 -20.24 4.38
CA ALA A 250 -14.68 -20.67 3.95
C ALA A 250 -14.62 -21.49 2.64
N VAL A 251 -15.51 -22.48 2.50
CA VAL A 251 -15.51 -23.42 1.35
C VAL A 251 -15.78 -22.71 0.02
N ASP A 252 -16.60 -21.66 0.05
CA ASP A 252 -16.98 -20.81 -1.08
C ASP A 252 -16.08 -19.57 -1.22
N ALA A 253 -14.97 -19.51 -0.48
CA ALA A 253 -14.03 -18.41 -0.58
C ALA A 253 -13.43 -18.31 -1.99
N PRO A 254 -13.21 -17.07 -2.50
CA PRO A 254 -12.63 -16.87 -3.82
C PRO A 254 -11.24 -17.49 -3.92
N LYS A 255 -10.94 -18.06 -5.09
CA LYS A 255 -9.67 -18.74 -5.38
C LYS A 255 -8.83 -17.94 -6.37
N LEU A 256 -7.51 -18.12 -6.29
CA LEU A 256 -6.57 -17.52 -7.26
C LEU A 256 -6.96 -17.86 -8.70
N ALA A 257 -7.35 -19.12 -8.94
CA ALA A 257 -7.76 -19.61 -10.24
C ALA A 257 -8.94 -18.83 -10.85
N GLU A 258 -9.93 -18.46 -10.04
CA GLU A 258 -11.10 -17.71 -10.48
C GLU A 258 -10.71 -16.28 -10.89
N VAL A 259 -9.83 -15.64 -10.11
CA VAL A 259 -9.34 -14.30 -10.45
C VAL A 259 -8.50 -14.32 -11.73
N LEU A 260 -7.65 -15.34 -11.91
CA LEU A 260 -6.86 -15.51 -13.14
C LEU A 260 -7.75 -15.70 -14.37
N GLN A 261 -8.83 -16.48 -14.26
CA GLN A 261 -9.80 -16.65 -15.35
C GLN A 261 -10.51 -15.32 -15.70
N VAL A 262 -10.85 -14.50 -14.70
CA VAL A 262 -11.46 -13.18 -14.92
C VAL A 262 -10.46 -12.20 -15.55
N ALA A 263 -9.18 -12.28 -15.18
CA ALA A 263 -8.11 -11.42 -15.67
C ALA A 263 -7.49 -11.88 -17.00
N ASP A 264 -7.99 -12.95 -17.62
CA ASP A 264 -7.36 -13.64 -18.76
C ASP A 264 -6.93 -12.70 -19.90
N GLY A 265 -7.73 -11.69 -20.23
CA GLY A 265 -7.42 -10.72 -21.28
C GLY A 265 -6.22 -9.80 -20.99
N ASN A 266 -5.88 -9.58 -19.71
CA ASN A 266 -4.90 -8.58 -19.27
C ASN A 266 -3.84 -9.15 -18.29
N LEU A 267 -3.65 -10.47 -18.25
CA LEU A 267 -2.76 -11.15 -17.27
C LEU A 267 -1.38 -10.51 -17.13
N SER A 268 -0.75 -10.11 -18.23
CA SER A 268 0.58 -9.49 -18.19
C SER A 268 0.60 -8.17 -17.43
N GLU A 269 -0.41 -7.34 -17.63
CA GLU A 269 -0.53 -6.04 -16.97
C GLU A 269 -0.84 -6.23 -15.49
N ASP A 270 -1.83 -7.05 -15.17
CA ASP A 270 -2.23 -7.31 -13.78
C ASP A 270 -1.08 -7.92 -12.95
N LEU A 271 -0.38 -8.92 -13.49
CA LEU A 271 0.74 -9.55 -12.79
C LEU A 271 1.96 -8.63 -12.64
N SER A 272 2.10 -7.60 -13.48
CA SER A 272 3.15 -6.60 -13.32
C SER A 272 2.97 -5.72 -12.07
N HIS A 273 1.74 -5.66 -11.55
CA HIS A 273 1.37 -4.88 -10.36
C HIS A 273 1.37 -5.69 -9.06
N VAL A 274 1.63 -7.00 -9.14
CA VAL A 274 1.70 -7.90 -7.99
C VAL A 274 3.09 -7.87 -7.36
N ALA A 275 3.14 -7.88 -6.03
CA ALA A 275 4.40 -8.01 -5.29
C ALA A 275 5.16 -9.30 -5.65
N ALA A 276 6.46 -9.16 -5.89
CA ALA A 276 7.33 -10.27 -6.30
C ALA A 276 7.27 -11.50 -5.37
N ALA A 277 7.04 -11.28 -4.07
CA ALA A 277 6.92 -12.35 -3.08
C ALA A 277 5.71 -13.28 -3.33
N ARG A 278 4.65 -12.78 -3.97
CA ARG A 278 3.40 -13.53 -4.21
C ARG A 278 3.35 -14.19 -5.58
N LEU A 279 4.22 -13.79 -6.51
CA LEU A 279 4.21 -14.29 -7.88
C LEU A 279 4.30 -15.81 -7.95
N LYS A 280 5.14 -16.44 -7.14
CA LYS A 280 5.27 -17.91 -7.12
C LYS A 280 3.91 -18.58 -6.88
N ARG A 281 3.23 -18.21 -5.79
CA ARG A 281 1.94 -18.79 -5.40
C ARG A 281 0.85 -18.55 -6.44
N ILE A 282 0.86 -17.36 -7.07
CA ILE A 282 -0.09 -17.01 -8.12
C ILE A 282 0.18 -17.80 -9.40
N LEU A 283 1.45 -17.98 -9.79
CA LEU A 283 1.83 -18.76 -10.96
C LEU A 283 1.50 -20.26 -10.77
N GLU A 284 1.65 -20.81 -9.57
CA GLU A 284 1.22 -22.17 -9.23
C GLU A 284 -0.29 -22.39 -9.43
N ALA A 285 -1.10 -21.32 -9.46
CA ALA A 285 -2.53 -21.38 -9.73
C ALA A 285 -2.89 -21.36 -11.22
N PHE A 286 -1.94 -21.20 -12.16
CA PHE A 286 -2.21 -21.24 -13.60
C PHE A 286 -2.75 -22.60 -14.08
N PRO A 287 -2.13 -23.75 -13.74
CA PRO A 287 -2.65 -25.05 -14.14
C PRO A 287 -4.12 -25.29 -13.70
N PRO A 288 -4.51 -25.10 -12.43
CA PRO A 288 -5.91 -25.25 -12.05
C PRO A 288 -6.84 -24.16 -12.60
N ALA A 289 -6.32 -22.99 -13.01
CA ALA A 289 -7.12 -21.94 -13.64
C ALA A 289 -7.47 -22.22 -15.09
N PHE A 290 -6.54 -22.77 -15.86
CA PHE A 290 -6.65 -22.83 -17.32
C PHE A 290 -6.69 -24.26 -17.89
N GLY A 291 -6.60 -25.29 -17.04
CA GLY A 291 -6.61 -26.68 -17.49
C GLY A 291 -5.50 -26.91 -18.51
N ASP A 292 -5.78 -27.58 -19.62
CA ASP A 292 -4.79 -27.91 -20.66
C ASP A 292 -4.16 -26.67 -21.34
N ASP A 293 -4.83 -25.52 -21.33
CA ASP A 293 -4.35 -24.29 -21.98
C ASP A 293 -3.34 -23.50 -21.12
N TRP A 294 -3.05 -23.94 -19.89
CA TRP A 294 -2.26 -23.17 -18.92
C TRP A 294 -0.87 -22.80 -19.41
N VAL A 295 -0.22 -23.68 -20.18
CA VAL A 295 1.12 -23.45 -20.74
C VAL A 295 1.10 -22.25 -21.68
N GLY A 296 0.12 -22.19 -22.59
CA GLY A 296 -0.04 -21.06 -23.50
C GLY A 296 -0.31 -19.75 -22.74
N LYS A 297 -1.15 -19.81 -21.70
CA LYS A 297 -1.48 -18.66 -20.86
C LYS A 297 -0.27 -18.12 -20.10
N VAL A 298 0.49 -18.98 -19.43
CA VAL A 298 1.66 -18.54 -18.65
C VAL A 298 2.77 -18.01 -19.57
N LEU A 299 2.97 -18.64 -20.74
CA LEU A 299 3.96 -18.17 -21.72
C LEU A 299 3.58 -16.81 -22.32
N SER A 300 2.28 -16.51 -22.48
CA SER A 300 1.84 -15.18 -22.94
C SER A 300 2.31 -14.03 -22.03
N VAL A 301 2.63 -14.33 -20.77
CA VAL A 301 3.09 -13.38 -19.76
C VAL A 301 4.63 -13.32 -19.67
N PHE A 302 5.33 -14.36 -20.10
CA PHE A 302 6.79 -14.52 -19.94
C PHE A 302 7.60 -13.31 -20.44
N GLY A 303 7.27 -12.78 -21.63
CA GLY A 303 7.99 -11.66 -22.22
C GLY A 303 7.75 -10.31 -21.55
N LYS A 304 6.74 -10.18 -20.69
CA LYS A 304 6.18 -8.90 -20.21
C LYS A 304 6.18 -8.76 -18.69
N ILE A 305 6.75 -9.72 -17.96
CA ILE A 305 6.78 -9.73 -16.49
C ILE A 305 8.18 -9.40 -15.95
N SER A 306 8.25 -9.06 -14.67
CA SER A 306 9.51 -8.80 -13.96
C SER A 306 10.47 -10.00 -14.00
N SER A 307 11.77 -9.74 -13.82
CA SER A 307 12.80 -10.80 -13.77
C SER A 307 12.51 -11.92 -12.75
N ARG A 308 11.84 -11.60 -11.62
CA ARG A 308 11.37 -12.61 -10.67
C ARG A 308 10.30 -13.49 -11.32
N GLY A 309 9.29 -12.88 -11.93
CA GLY A 309 8.22 -13.58 -12.64
C GLY A 309 8.76 -14.49 -13.75
N VAL A 310 9.69 -14.00 -14.57
CA VAL A 310 10.35 -14.79 -15.62
C VAL A 310 10.98 -16.06 -15.04
N SER A 311 11.71 -15.91 -13.92
CA SER A 311 12.40 -17.03 -13.27
C SER A 311 11.41 -18.04 -12.67
N GLU A 312 10.32 -17.56 -12.04
CA GLU A 312 9.28 -18.43 -11.49
C GLU A 312 8.48 -19.14 -12.59
N ILE A 313 8.21 -18.50 -13.73
CA ILE A 313 7.56 -19.13 -14.90
C ILE A 313 8.45 -20.25 -15.45
N ALA A 314 9.73 -19.97 -15.68
CA ALA A 314 10.66 -20.97 -16.19
C ALA A 314 10.80 -22.16 -15.23
N LYS A 315 10.85 -21.88 -13.92
CA LYS A 315 10.87 -22.92 -12.89
C LYS A 315 9.58 -23.75 -12.88
N LEU A 316 8.41 -23.11 -12.93
CA LEU A 316 7.12 -23.80 -12.98
C LEU A 316 7.03 -24.71 -14.21
N LEU A 317 7.42 -24.22 -15.38
CA LEU A 317 7.43 -25.03 -16.61
C LEU A 317 8.43 -26.20 -16.50
N GLY A 318 9.60 -25.98 -15.91
CA GLY A 318 10.57 -27.04 -15.64
C GLY A 318 10.04 -28.11 -14.69
N GLU A 319 9.38 -27.72 -13.60
CA GLU A 319 8.75 -28.64 -12.62
C GLU A 319 7.56 -29.42 -13.21
N LYS A 320 7.00 -28.97 -14.33
CA LYS A 320 5.89 -29.61 -15.05
C LYS A 320 6.31 -30.30 -16.34
N ASP A 321 7.62 -30.46 -16.56
CA ASP A 321 8.19 -31.07 -17.77
C ASP A 321 7.85 -30.34 -19.08
N GLU A 322 7.54 -29.04 -19.01
CA GLU A 322 7.15 -28.17 -20.14
C GLU A 322 8.30 -27.28 -20.67
N THR A 323 9.55 -27.65 -20.37
CA THR A 323 10.75 -26.90 -20.82
C THR A 323 10.82 -26.77 -22.34
N LYS A 324 10.36 -27.79 -23.08
CA LYS A 324 10.31 -27.73 -24.55
C LYS A 324 9.38 -26.62 -25.04
N ALA A 325 8.20 -26.48 -24.44
CA ALA A 325 7.24 -25.44 -24.80
C ALA A 325 7.80 -24.03 -24.51
N LEU A 326 8.54 -23.87 -23.41
CA LEU A 326 9.28 -22.64 -23.12
C LEU A 326 10.29 -22.31 -24.22
N ASN A 327 11.10 -23.30 -24.62
CA ASN A 327 12.15 -23.09 -25.61
C ASN A 327 11.58 -22.75 -27.00
N ASP A 328 10.52 -23.45 -27.42
CA ASP A 328 9.81 -23.16 -28.66
C ASP A 328 9.20 -21.76 -28.64
N HIS A 329 8.61 -21.35 -27.51
CA HIS A 329 8.09 -19.99 -27.33
C HIS A 329 9.18 -18.93 -27.42
N ILE A 330 10.33 -19.13 -26.75
CA ILE A 330 11.45 -18.19 -26.78
C ILE A 330 11.97 -18.01 -28.22
N LYS A 331 12.14 -19.10 -28.98
CA LYS A 331 12.58 -19.04 -30.40
C LYS A 331 11.63 -18.19 -31.25
N VAL A 332 10.32 -18.42 -31.11
CA VAL A 332 9.30 -17.62 -31.81
C VAL A 332 9.34 -16.16 -31.34
N ALA A 333 9.45 -15.91 -30.04
CA ALA A 333 9.49 -14.56 -29.48
C ALA A 333 10.74 -13.78 -29.89
N LEU A 334 11.91 -14.42 -29.99
CA LEU A 334 13.15 -13.83 -30.51
C LEU A 334 12.98 -13.36 -31.95
N SER A 335 12.47 -14.23 -32.84
CA SER A 335 12.24 -13.86 -34.25
C SER A 335 11.24 -12.71 -34.45
N ARG A 336 10.30 -12.55 -33.50
CA ARG A 336 9.30 -11.47 -33.50
C ARG A 336 9.73 -10.23 -32.71
N HIS A 337 10.92 -10.22 -32.12
CA HIS A 337 11.38 -9.17 -31.20
C HIS A 337 10.38 -8.89 -30.06
N ALA A 338 9.74 -9.93 -29.53
CA ALA A 338 8.66 -9.82 -28.54
C ALA A 338 9.12 -10.04 -27.09
N LEU A 339 10.42 -10.25 -26.86
CA LEU A 339 10.99 -10.43 -25.52
C LEU A 339 11.41 -9.09 -24.90
N GLY A 340 10.94 -8.83 -23.69
CA GLY A 340 11.36 -7.67 -22.91
C GLY A 340 12.76 -7.82 -22.27
N PRO A 341 13.29 -6.75 -21.64
CA PRO A 341 14.63 -6.76 -21.06
C PRO A 341 14.86 -7.84 -19.99
N ASP A 342 13.85 -8.12 -19.17
CA ASP A 342 13.95 -9.07 -18.07
C ASP A 342 14.01 -10.54 -18.54
N SER A 343 13.31 -10.88 -19.62
CA SER A 343 13.37 -12.22 -20.22
C SER A 343 14.68 -12.44 -20.97
N LEU A 344 15.17 -11.44 -21.71
CA LEU A 344 16.48 -11.47 -22.35
C LEU A 344 17.62 -11.60 -21.32
N ALA A 345 17.53 -10.86 -20.20
CA ALA A 345 18.50 -10.97 -19.12
C ALA A 345 18.49 -12.36 -18.46
N TRP A 346 17.32 -12.97 -18.31
CA TRP A 346 17.20 -14.35 -17.82
C TRP A 346 17.83 -15.35 -18.78
N ILE A 347 17.53 -15.26 -20.09
CA ILE A 347 18.13 -16.09 -21.14
C ILE A 347 19.67 -16.02 -21.07
N CYS A 348 20.22 -14.82 -20.94
CA CYS A 348 21.67 -14.63 -20.82
C CYS A 348 22.27 -15.30 -19.56
N ARG A 349 21.55 -15.29 -18.43
CA ARG A 349 22.04 -15.93 -17.19
C ARG A 349 21.93 -17.45 -17.24
N GLU A 350 20.89 -17.97 -17.89
CA GLU A 350 20.60 -19.40 -18.01
C GLU A 350 21.17 -20.03 -19.28
N ARG A 351 22.03 -19.31 -20.03
CA ARG A 351 22.61 -19.73 -21.32
C ARG A 351 23.42 -21.04 -21.31
N LYS A 352 23.87 -21.48 -20.14
CA LYS A 352 24.58 -22.78 -19.94
C LYS A 352 23.73 -23.78 -19.14
N LYS A 353 22.40 -23.55 -19.07
CA LYS A 353 21.42 -24.27 -18.25
C LYS A 353 20.09 -24.33 -19.00
N LEU A 354 18.99 -23.81 -18.41
CA LEU A 354 17.64 -23.91 -18.96
C LEU A 354 17.47 -23.23 -20.32
N ALA A 355 18.33 -22.26 -20.65
CA ALA A 355 18.26 -21.52 -21.92
C ALA A 355 19.34 -21.96 -22.94
N GLU A 356 20.07 -23.06 -22.70
CA GLU A 356 21.13 -23.53 -23.60
C GLU A 356 20.63 -23.76 -25.04
N ASP A 357 19.47 -24.41 -25.20
CA ASP A 357 18.89 -24.75 -26.51
C ASP A 357 18.34 -23.56 -27.31
N VAL A 358 18.28 -22.38 -26.69
CA VAL A 358 17.69 -21.15 -27.27
C VAL A 358 18.68 -19.98 -27.29
N PHE A 359 19.86 -20.15 -26.70
CA PHE A 359 20.88 -19.11 -26.64
C PHE A 359 21.78 -19.18 -27.88
N ASP A 360 21.60 -18.21 -28.77
CA ASP A 360 22.41 -18.05 -29.98
C ASP A 360 22.64 -16.56 -30.30
N GLY A 361 23.31 -16.28 -31.42
CA GLY A 361 23.59 -14.92 -31.87
C GLY A 361 22.35 -14.04 -32.08
N SER A 362 21.16 -14.62 -32.29
CA SER A 362 19.91 -13.87 -32.41
C SER A 362 19.56 -13.15 -31.11
N VAL A 363 19.89 -13.76 -29.95
CA VAL A 363 19.70 -13.15 -28.62
C VAL A 363 20.46 -11.83 -28.53
N GLY A 364 21.73 -11.82 -28.97
CA GLY A 364 22.55 -10.60 -28.99
C GLY A 364 21.97 -9.49 -29.86
N SER A 365 21.48 -9.84 -31.06
CA SER A 365 20.84 -8.89 -31.96
C SER A 365 19.58 -8.27 -31.34
N VAL A 366 18.72 -9.10 -30.72
CA VAL A 366 17.49 -8.64 -30.06
C VAL A 366 17.82 -7.75 -28.85
N ILE A 367 18.85 -8.09 -28.06
CA ILE A 367 19.30 -7.26 -26.93
C ILE A 367 19.66 -5.86 -27.39
N LEU A 368 20.47 -5.72 -28.44
CA LEU A 368 20.88 -4.39 -28.95
C LEU A 368 19.67 -3.58 -29.43
N THR A 369 18.72 -4.22 -30.13
CA THR A 369 17.47 -3.56 -30.54
C THR A 369 16.66 -3.07 -29.36
N VAL A 370 16.47 -3.90 -28.32
CA VAL A 370 15.69 -3.54 -27.12
C VAL A 370 16.37 -2.41 -26.33
N LEU A 371 17.69 -2.46 -26.18
CA LEU A 371 18.46 -1.39 -25.52
C LEU A 371 18.40 -0.07 -26.29
N GLU A 372 18.50 -0.13 -27.62
CA GLU A 372 18.38 1.04 -28.48
C GLU A 372 16.99 1.68 -28.37
N GLN A 373 15.93 0.89 -28.50
CA GLN A 373 14.55 1.37 -28.35
C GLN A 373 14.31 2.05 -26.99
N ASP A 374 14.68 1.39 -25.89
CA ASP A 374 14.51 1.94 -24.54
C ASP A 374 15.38 3.19 -24.28
N SER A 375 16.47 3.37 -25.04
CA SER A 375 17.31 4.57 -24.95
C SER A 375 16.78 5.77 -25.74
N LEU A 376 15.94 5.52 -26.75
CA LEU A 376 15.28 6.53 -27.58
C LEU A 376 13.91 6.93 -27.03
N ASP A 377 13.28 6.07 -26.22
CA ASP A 377 12.03 6.38 -25.54
C ASP A 377 12.23 7.52 -24.51
N ASP A 378 11.32 8.51 -24.51
CA ASP A 378 11.31 9.64 -23.56
C ASP A 378 10.93 9.24 -22.11
N GLY A 379 10.82 7.93 -21.83
CA GLY A 379 10.40 7.38 -20.55
C GLY A 379 11.56 6.99 -19.61
N PRO A 380 11.24 6.52 -18.38
CA PRO A 380 12.25 5.93 -17.51
C PRO A 380 12.87 4.69 -18.18
N ARG A 381 14.21 4.64 -18.25
CA ARG A 381 14.94 3.48 -18.80
C ARG A 381 14.62 2.20 -18.02
N ARG A 382 14.07 1.20 -18.71
CA ARG A 382 13.69 -0.10 -18.13
C ARG A 382 14.72 -1.20 -18.43
N SER A 383 15.62 -0.96 -19.37
CA SER A 383 16.59 -1.95 -19.86
C SER A 383 17.98 -1.87 -19.23
N GLY A 384 18.22 -0.96 -18.29
CA GLY A 384 19.53 -0.73 -17.69
C GLY A 384 20.18 -1.98 -17.06
N ARG A 385 19.39 -2.88 -16.46
CA ARG A 385 19.88 -4.15 -15.92
C ARG A 385 20.42 -5.09 -17.02
N LEU A 386 19.83 -5.07 -18.21
CA LEU A 386 20.27 -5.84 -19.36
C LEU A 386 21.56 -5.25 -19.94
N GLY A 387 21.65 -3.92 -20.04
CA GLY A 387 22.88 -3.22 -20.45
C GLY A 387 24.05 -3.50 -19.50
N ASN A 388 23.81 -3.41 -18.19
CA ASN A 388 24.82 -3.73 -17.18
C ASN A 388 25.26 -5.20 -17.25
N LEU A 389 24.35 -6.13 -17.54
CA LEU A 389 24.72 -7.54 -17.69
C LEU A 389 25.76 -7.77 -18.81
N LEU A 390 25.66 -7.05 -19.93
CA LEU A 390 26.67 -7.12 -21.01
C LEU A 390 28.04 -6.60 -20.56
N LEU A 391 28.07 -5.62 -19.65
CA LEU A 391 29.30 -5.04 -19.10
C LEU A 391 29.90 -5.91 -18.00
N ASP A 392 29.08 -6.41 -17.10
CA ASP A 392 29.51 -7.15 -15.91
C ASP A 392 29.95 -8.59 -16.25
N ASP A 393 29.23 -9.27 -17.14
CA ASP A 393 29.58 -10.61 -17.60
C ASP A 393 30.63 -10.54 -18.71
N LYS A 394 31.87 -10.90 -18.36
CA LYS A 394 33.02 -10.84 -19.27
C LYS A 394 32.97 -11.91 -20.37
N GLU A 395 32.21 -12.98 -20.18
CA GLU A 395 32.09 -14.07 -21.16
C GLU A 395 30.89 -13.87 -22.08
N LEU A 396 29.87 -13.12 -21.66
CA LEU A 396 28.60 -13.03 -22.39
C LEU A 396 28.75 -12.60 -23.86
N ILE A 397 29.58 -11.61 -24.17
CA ILE A 397 29.83 -11.23 -25.58
C ILE A 397 30.48 -12.38 -26.36
N ALA A 398 31.46 -13.06 -25.76
CA ALA A 398 32.12 -14.19 -26.43
C ALA A 398 31.16 -15.36 -26.66
N ASP A 399 30.25 -15.61 -25.71
CA ASP A 399 29.22 -16.64 -25.79
C ASP A 399 28.15 -16.29 -26.85
N ILE A 400 27.71 -15.02 -26.93
CA ILE A 400 26.76 -14.55 -27.97
C ILE A 400 27.31 -14.76 -29.37
N LEU A 401 28.60 -14.49 -29.57
CA LEU A 401 29.26 -14.58 -30.87
C LEU A 401 29.62 -16.02 -31.26
N ASP A 402 29.46 -16.98 -30.35
CA ASP A 402 29.83 -18.37 -30.62
C ASP A 402 28.94 -18.96 -31.71
N GLY A 403 29.55 -19.57 -32.73
CA GLY A 403 28.84 -20.12 -33.88
C GLY A 403 28.25 -19.09 -34.85
N MET A 404 28.43 -17.78 -34.64
CA MET A 404 28.00 -16.76 -35.60
C MET A 404 28.95 -16.69 -36.80
N GLU A 405 28.39 -16.50 -38.00
CA GLU A 405 29.15 -16.21 -39.21
C GLU A 405 29.79 -14.82 -39.15
N LEU A 406 30.95 -14.63 -39.79
CA LEU A 406 31.73 -13.38 -39.72
C LEU A 406 30.90 -12.14 -40.12
N ASN A 407 30.01 -12.27 -41.10
CA ASN A 407 29.13 -11.17 -41.51
C ASN A 407 28.11 -10.80 -40.43
N ASP A 408 27.58 -11.78 -39.70
CA ASP A 408 26.66 -11.53 -38.59
C ASP A 408 27.39 -10.91 -37.39
N VAL A 409 28.62 -11.35 -37.12
CA VAL A 409 29.49 -10.72 -36.12
C VAL A 409 29.75 -9.25 -36.48
N ARG A 410 30.09 -8.96 -37.75
CA ARG A 410 30.25 -7.57 -38.24
C ARG A 410 28.96 -6.75 -38.10
N ASN A 411 27.81 -7.34 -38.38
CA ASN A 411 26.53 -6.66 -38.19
C ASN A 411 26.23 -6.36 -36.71
N PHE A 412 26.48 -7.31 -35.81
CA PHE A 412 26.39 -7.12 -34.37
C PHE A 412 27.33 -6.01 -33.89
N ALA A 413 28.60 -6.04 -34.30
CA ALA A 413 29.61 -5.05 -33.97
C ALA A 413 29.21 -3.64 -34.44
N ARG A 414 28.67 -3.52 -35.67
CA ARG A 414 28.19 -2.24 -36.20
C ARG A 414 27.04 -1.67 -35.37
N LYS A 415 26.05 -2.51 -35.03
CA LYS A 415 24.94 -2.12 -34.14
C LYS A 415 25.44 -1.69 -32.76
N LEU A 416 26.38 -2.44 -32.18
CA LEU A 416 26.97 -2.12 -30.88
C LEU A 416 27.70 -0.76 -30.88
N LEU A 417 28.51 -0.50 -31.90
CA LEU A 417 29.24 0.77 -32.04
C LEU A 417 28.30 1.96 -32.27
N ALA A 418 27.19 1.76 -32.99
CA ALA A 418 26.19 2.78 -33.24
C ALA A 418 25.19 2.97 -32.08
N SER A 419 25.13 2.02 -31.13
CA SER A 419 24.07 1.99 -30.12
C SER A 419 24.13 3.21 -29.17
N PRO A 420 23.06 4.01 -29.08
CA PRO A 420 22.97 5.13 -28.13
C PRO A 420 22.75 4.68 -26.68
N ALA A 421 22.49 3.39 -26.46
CA ALA A 421 22.23 2.84 -25.13
C ALA A 421 23.46 2.89 -24.20
N PHE A 422 24.67 2.89 -24.79
CA PHE A 422 25.94 2.85 -24.07
C PHE A 422 26.74 4.14 -24.24
N PRO A 423 27.38 4.65 -23.18
CA PRO A 423 28.43 5.67 -23.28
C PRO A 423 29.61 5.21 -24.16
N ASP A 424 30.40 6.17 -24.65
CA ASP A 424 31.55 5.90 -25.54
C ASP A 424 32.55 4.89 -24.97
N LEU A 425 32.89 5.00 -23.68
CA LEU A 425 33.84 4.10 -23.04
C LEU A 425 33.29 2.67 -22.94
N ASP A 426 31.99 2.53 -22.64
CA ASP A 426 31.32 1.25 -22.54
C ASP A 426 31.22 0.58 -23.90
N ARG A 427 30.89 1.33 -24.96
CA ARG A 427 30.94 0.83 -26.35
C ARG A 427 32.31 0.32 -26.72
N LYS A 428 33.37 1.08 -26.41
CA LYS A 428 34.76 0.67 -26.68
C LYS A 428 35.14 -0.58 -25.88
N SER A 429 34.72 -0.67 -24.62
CA SER A 429 34.95 -1.83 -23.75
C SER A 429 34.26 -3.10 -24.29
N LEU A 430 32.99 -3.00 -24.68
CA LEU A 430 32.25 -4.12 -25.28
C LEU A 430 32.84 -4.51 -26.65
N MET A 431 33.19 -3.53 -27.48
CA MET A 431 33.82 -3.78 -28.79
C MET A 431 35.20 -4.45 -28.64
N ALA A 432 35.98 -4.11 -27.62
CA ALA A 432 37.24 -4.80 -27.33
C ALA A 432 37.02 -6.29 -27.03
N ARG A 433 35.89 -6.66 -26.42
CA ARG A 433 35.52 -8.08 -26.20
C ARG A 433 35.12 -8.77 -27.50
N VAL A 434 34.42 -8.08 -28.40
CA VAL A 434 34.13 -8.57 -29.76
C VAL A 434 35.43 -8.86 -30.51
N ILE A 435 36.35 -7.90 -30.55
CA ILE A 435 37.67 -8.04 -31.22
C ILE A 435 38.48 -9.19 -30.59
N LYS A 436 38.42 -9.34 -29.26
CA LYS A 436 39.12 -10.45 -28.58
C LYS A 436 38.61 -11.82 -29.03
N LYS A 437 37.30 -11.97 -29.30
CA LYS A 437 36.71 -13.23 -29.78
C LYS A 437 36.86 -13.40 -31.30
N VAL A 438 36.74 -12.32 -32.07
CA VAL A 438 36.81 -12.29 -33.54
C VAL A 438 37.71 -11.13 -34.00
N PRO A 439 39.04 -11.34 -34.08
CA PRO A 439 40.02 -10.29 -34.39
C PRO A 439 39.80 -9.57 -35.72
N GLU A 440 39.17 -10.22 -36.70
CA GLU A 440 38.82 -9.68 -38.02
C GLU A 440 37.94 -8.42 -37.93
N THR A 441 37.26 -8.20 -36.79
CA THR A 441 36.43 -7.01 -36.57
C THR A 441 37.22 -5.76 -36.16
N GLN A 442 38.54 -5.87 -35.96
CA GLN A 442 39.39 -4.74 -35.55
C GLN A 442 39.35 -3.57 -36.55
N GLU A 443 39.25 -3.86 -37.84
CA GLU A 443 39.14 -2.88 -38.94
C GLU A 443 37.96 -1.89 -38.75
N MET A 444 36.94 -2.31 -38.02
CA MET A 444 35.73 -1.52 -37.78
C MET A 444 35.94 -0.38 -36.77
N VAL A 445 37.00 -0.46 -35.96
CA VAL A 445 37.35 0.55 -34.95
C VAL A 445 38.54 1.41 -35.41
N SER A 446 39.40 0.88 -36.29
CA SER A 446 40.60 1.57 -36.79
C SER A 446 40.32 2.67 -37.82
N GLY A 447 39.08 2.79 -38.34
CA GLY A 447 38.68 3.88 -39.23
C GLY A 447 39.18 3.75 -40.69
N GLU A 448 39.79 2.62 -41.06
CA GLU A 448 40.44 2.45 -42.38
C GLU A 448 39.47 2.37 -43.57
N ASN A 449 38.16 2.34 -43.34
CA ASN A 449 37.13 2.31 -44.39
C ASN A 449 36.41 3.66 -44.66
N GLN A 450 36.82 4.78 -44.05
CA GLN A 450 36.30 6.11 -44.46
C GLN A 450 36.92 6.64 -45.77
N ALA A 451 37.92 5.97 -46.35
CA ALA A 451 38.70 6.48 -47.48
C ALA A 451 38.42 5.82 -48.85
N LYS A 452 37.39 4.96 -48.98
CA LYS A 452 37.01 4.34 -50.26
C LYS A 452 35.53 4.58 -50.59
N GLY A 453 35.22 5.81 -50.97
CA GLY A 453 33.87 6.18 -51.39
C GLY A 453 33.73 7.57 -52.01
N ASP A 454 34.82 8.22 -52.42
CA ASP A 454 34.73 9.32 -53.39
C ASP A 454 34.71 8.69 -54.79
N ASP A 455 33.54 8.19 -55.19
CA ASP A 455 33.24 7.95 -56.59
C ASP A 455 33.33 9.30 -57.31
N THR A 456 34.49 9.55 -57.91
CA THR A 456 34.71 10.69 -58.78
C THR A 456 33.79 10.52 -59.99
N LEU A 457 32.64 11.21 -59.96
CA LEU A 457 31.75 11.34 -61.11
C LEU A 457 32.49 12.06 -62.24
N LEU A 458 33.04 11.29 -63.18
CA LEU A 458 33.52 11.79 -64.46
C LEU A 458 32.30 12.00 -65.38
N VAL A 459 31.79 13.23 -65.41
CA VAL A 459 30.82 13.66 -66.42
C VAL A 459 31.59 14.13 -67.66
N SER A 460 31.36 13.50 -68.81
CA SER A 460 31.89 14.00 -70.08
C SER A 460 31.12 15.25 -70.51
N TYR A 461 31.84 16.18 -71.14
CA TYR A 461 31.38 17.53 -71.52
C TYR A 461 30.21 17.55 -72.54
N GLU A 462 29.72 16.39 -72.99
CA GLU A 462 28.59 16.28 -73.94
C GLU A 462 27.21 16.23 -73.25
N SER A 463 27.15 16.29 -71.92
CA SER A 463 25.89 16.25 -71.16
C SER A 463 25.55 17.56 -70.42
N LEU A 464 26.09 18.70 -70.85
CA LEU A 464 25.72 20.05 -70.36
C LEU A 464 24.86 20.81 -71.36
#